data_AF-A0A7Y2AH25-F1
#
_entry.id   AF-A0A7Y2AH25-F1
#
_cell.length_a   1.000
_cell.length_b   1.000
_cell.length_c   1.000
_cell.angle_alpha   90.00
_cell.angle_beta   90.00
_cell.angle_gamma   90.00
#
_symmetry.space_group_name_H-M   'P 1'
#
loop_
_entity.id
_entity.type
_entity.pdbx_description
1 polymer ?
#
loop_
_entity_poly.entity_id
_entity_poly.type
_entity_poly.pdbx_seq_one_letter_code
_entity_poly.pdbx_strand_id
1 'polypeptide(L)'
;MVLTDQLRDAIQQAKAAWQGCDWHTEFGPHRIDLHGLRSRQAELAAKATRGQESECWREAAQWLAAVERDSLRAAELADLALEAAQSGQFEAAARIIAEVVALEQKYHEAYAYEQVREMTKAWLHGEPLSY
;
A
#
# COMPACT_ATOMS: atom_id res chain seq x y z
N MET A 1 13.86 17.37 15.46
CA MET A 1 12.98 17.98 14.43
C MET A 1 13.23 17.42 13.04
N VAL A 2 14.48 17.33 12.55
CA VAL A 2 14.80 16.85 11.17
C VAL A 2 14.32 15.41 10.86
N LEU A 3 14.36 14.50 11.83
CA LEU A 3 14.05 13.07 11.61
C LEU A 3 12.55 12.81 11.35
N THR A 4 11.66 13.50 12.07
CA THR A 4 10.21 13.40 11.87
C THR A 4 9.76 13.98 10.53
N ASP A 5 10.49 14.95 9.99
CA ASP A 5 10.21 15.49 8.65
C ASP A 5 10.61 14.47 7.56
N GLN A 6 11.76 13.79 7.70
CA GLN A 6 12.14 12.71 6.78
C GLN A 6 11.13 11.56 6.78
N LEU A 7 10.61 11.16 7.94
CA LEU A 7 9.57 10.13 8.01
C LEU A 7 8.28 10.60 7.35
N ARG A 8 7.88 11.86 7.57
CA ARG A 8 6.70 12.43 6.90
C ARG A 8 6.87 12.35 5.39
N ASP A 9 8.01 12.75 4.86
CA ASP A 9 8.28 12.74 3.42
C ASP A 9 8.26 11.31 2.86
N ALA A 10 8.88 10.35 3.55
CA ALA A 10 8.86 8.94 3.15
C ALA A 10 7.42 8.37 3.16
N ILE A 11 6.62 8.71 4.16
CA ILE A 11 5.20 8.31 4.23
C ILE A 11 4.40 8.93 3.09
N GLN A 12 4.62 10.21 2.76
CA GLN A 12 3.92 10.86 1.66
C GLN A 12 4.28 10.24 0.30
N GLN A 13 5.56 9.88 0.10
CA GLN A 13 6.00 9.17 -1.09
C GLN A 13 5.36 7.77 -1.17
N ALA A 14 5.34 7.02 -0.07
CA ALA A 14 4.73 5.70 0.00
C ALA A 14 3.22 5.73 -0.32
N LYS A 15 2.50 6.70 0.25
CA LYS A 15 1.08 6.95 -0.04
C LYS A 15 0.83 7.31 -1.51
N ALA A 16 1.74 8.09 -2.11
CA ALA A 16 1.62 8.47 -3.50
C ALA A 16 1.89 7.30 -4.44
N ALA A 17 2.82 6.40 -4.09
CA ALA A 17 3.12 5.20 -4.84
C ALA A 17 1.98 4.18 -4.76
N TRP A 18 1.55 3.81 -3.55
CA TRP A 18 0.52 2.78 -3.39
C TRP A 18 -0.87 3.37 -3.18
N GLN A 19 -1.60 3.55 -4.29
CA GLN A 19 -2.99 4.02 -4.27
C GLN A 19 -3.99 2.98 -4.79
N GLY A 20 -3.50 1.87 -5.33
CA GLY A 20 -4.27 0.89 -6.10
C GLY A 20 -3.33 -0.14 -6.71
N CYS A 21 -3.71 -0.75 -7.83
CA CYS A 21 -2.83 -1.66 -8.56
C CYS A 21 -1.88 -0.85 -9.48
N ASP A 22 -0.65 -0.62 -9.05
CA ASP A 22 0.42 0.06 -9.81
C ASP A 22 1.52 -0.89 -10.30
N TRP A 23 1.29 -2.21 -10.20
CA TRP A 23 2.14 -3.25 -10.75
C TRP A 23 1.42 -4.07 -11.83
N HIS A 24 2.20 -4.79 -12.63
CA HIS A 24 1.68 -5.73 -13.62
C HIS A 24 1.03 -6.93 -12.93
N THR A 25 -0.17 -7.30 -13.36
CA THR A 25 -0.88 -8.47 -12.82
C THR A 25 -1.33 -9.40 -13.92
N GLU A 26 -1.53 -10.68 -13.59
CA GLU A 26 -2.22 -11.62 -14.47
C GLU A 26 -3.45 -12.17 -13.74
N PHE A 27 -4.59 -11.51 -13.93
CA PHE A 27 -5.81 -11.86 -13.22
C PHE A 27 -6.71 -12.81 -14.02
N GLY A 28 -7.03 -13.95 -13.42
CA GLY A 28 -7.95 -14.94 -13.98
C GLY A 28 -7.42 -15.67 -15.23
N PRO A 29 -8.24 -16.55 -15.84
CA PRO A 29 -7.86 -17.38 -16.99
C PRO A 29 -7.52 -16.55 -18.24
N HIS A 30 -8.01 -15.32 -18.33
CA HIS A 30 -7.72 -14.39 -19.42
C HIS A 30 -6.47 -13.54 -19.18
N ARG A 31 -5.76 -13.74 -18.05
CA ARG A 31 -4.52 -13.03 -17.69
C ARG A 31 -4.67 -11.51 -17.86
N ILE A 32 -5.75 -10.98 -17.31
CA ILE A 32 -6.07 -9.56 -17.41
C ILE A 32 -5.01 -8.78 -16.63
N ASP A 33 -4.40 -7.81 -17.30
CA ASP A 33 -3.53 -6.83 -16.64
C ASP A 33 -4.37 -5.73 -15.99
N LEU A 34 -4.24 -5.62 -14.66
CA LEU A 34 -4.95 -4.65 -13.84
C LEU A 34 -4.06 -3.45 -13.50
N HIS A 35 -2.84 -3.39 -14.04
CA HIS A 35 -1.94 -2.26 -13.87
C HIS A 35 -2.60 -0.94 -14.26
N GLY A 36 -2.67 -0.01 -13.31
CA GLY A 36 -3.28 1.30 -13.46
C GLY A 36 -4.81 1.29 -13.52
N LEU A 37 -5.46 0.12 -13.37
CA LEU A 37 -6.91 0.02 -13.32
C LEU A 37 -7.46 0.22 -11.91
N ARG A 38 -8.63 0.87 -11.86
CA ARG A 38 -9.44 1.05 -10.66
C ARG A 38 -10.60 0.06 -10.63
N SER A 39 -11.08 -0.26 -9.43
CA SER A 39 -12.24 -1.14 -9.22
C SER A 39 -13.43 -0.76 -10.09
N ARG A 40 -13.74 0.55 -10.15
CA ARG A 40 -14.81 1.10 -11.00
C ARG A 40 -14.59 0.87 -12.50
N GLN A 41 -13.35 0.91 -12.99
CA GLN A 41 -13.07 0.64 -14.40
C GLN A 41 -13.29 -0.84 -14.72
N ALA A 42 -12.86 -1.74 -13.84
CA ALA A 42 -13.13 -3.17 -13.97
C ALA A 42 -14.63 -3.49 -13.88
N GLU A 43 -15.40 -2.80 -13.04
CA GLU A 43 -16.87 -2.93 -13.01
C GLU A 43 -17.53 -2.50 -14.33
N LEU A 44 -17.02 -1.46 -14.97
CA LEU A 44 -17.51 -1.02 -16.28
C LEU A 44 -17.19 -2.06 -17.36
N ALA A 45 -15.98 -2.63 -17.34
CA ALA A 45 -15.60 -3.72 -18.23
C ALA A 45 -16.49 -4.97 -18.01
N ALA A 46 -16.81 -5.31 -16.77
CA ALA A 46 -17.73 -6.40 -16.45
C ALA A 46 -19.13 -6.19 -17.03
N LYS A 47 -19.63 -4.94 -17.04
CA LYS A 47 -20.94 -4.59 -17.62
C LYS A 47 -20.93 -4.57 -19.14
N ALA A 48 -19.78 -4.30 -19.75
CA ALA A 48 -19.62 -4.25 -21.21
C ALA A 48 -19.37 -5.62 -21.85
N THR A 49 -18.89 -6.59 -21.08
CA THR A 49 -18.56 -7.95 -21.53
C THR A 49 -19.66 -8.96 -21.18
N ARG A 50 -19.54 -10.20 -21.66
CA ARG A 50 -20.54 -11.27 -21.43
C ARG A 50 -19.87 -12.59 -21.07
N GLY A 51 -20.63 -13.49 -20.47
CA GLY A 51 -20.16 -14.84 -20.10
C GLY A 51 -18.97 -14.79 -19.14
N GLN A 52 -18.04 -15.72 -19.33
CA GLN A 52 -16.88 -15.90 -18.47
C GLN A 52 -15.99 -14.65 -18.35
N GLU A 53 -15.90 -13.84 -19.41
CA GLU A 53 -15.14 -12.59 -19.39
C GLU A 53 -15.76 -11.58 -18.40
N SER A 54 -17.10 -11.46 -18.39
CA SER A 54 -17.82 -10.59 -17.44
C SER A 54 -17.60 -11.03 -15.99
N GLU A 55 -17.55 -12.34 -15.74
CA GLU A 55 -17.28 -12.90 -14.41
C GLU A 55 -15.85 -12.60 -13.96
N CYS A 56 -14.86 -12.81 -14.83
CA CYS A 56 -13.47 -12.46 -14.55
C CYS A 56 -13.31 -10.96 -14.22
N TRP A 57 -13.98 -10.08 -14.96
CA TRP A 57 -13.95 -8.64 -14.67
C TRP A 57 -14.64 -8.27 -13.35
N ARG A 58 -15.69 -8.99 -12.92
CA ARG A 58 -16.30 -8.77 -11.59
C ARG A 58 -15.36 -9.18 -10.47
N GLU A 59 -14.70 -10.32 -10.61
CA GLU A 59 -13.71 -10.78 -9.64
C GLU A 59 -12.53 -9.81 -9.57
N ALA A 60 -12.03 -9.35 -10.71
CA ALA A 60 -10.98 -8.33 -10.79
C ALA A 60 -11.41 -7.02 -10.11
N ALA A 61 -12.66 -6.58 -10.33
CA ALA A 61 -13.20 -5.39 -9.67
C ALA A 61 -13.26 -5.54 -8.13
N GLN A 62 -13.68 -6.71 -7.64
CA GLN A 62 -13.72 -6.99 -6.20
C GLN A 62 -12.32 -7.02 -5.59
N TRP A 63 -11.36 -7.63 -6.28
CA TRP A 63 -9.97 -7.66 -5.87
C TRP A 63 -9.36 -6.26 -5.86
N LEU A 64 -9.53 -5.47 -6.92
CA LEU A 64 -9.09 -4.07 -6.98
C LEU A 64 -9.71 -3.22 -5.87
N ALA A 65 -11.00 -3.43 -5.57
CA ALA A 65 -11.65 -2.73 -4.47
C ALA A 65 -11.05 -3.12 -3.11
N ALA A 66 -10.54 -4.35 -2.94
CA ALA A 66 -9.80 -4.74 -1.74
C ALA A 66 -8.44 -4.05 -1.66
N VAL A 67 -7.68 -4.03 -2.77
CA VAL A 67 -6.41 -3.29 -2.88
C VAL A 67 -6.60 -1.82 -2.51
N GLU A 68 -7.59 -1.15 -3.10
CA GLU A 68 -7.89 0.28 -2.85
C GLU A 68 -8.30 0.54 -1.39
N ARG A 69 -9.06 -0.37 -0.76
CA ARG A 69 -9.41 -0.25 0.66
C ARG A 69 -8.20 -0.43 1.57
N ASP A 70 -7.37 -1.43 1.28
CA ASP A 70 -6.18 -1.71 2.07
C ASP A 70 -5.12 -0.61 1.89
N SER A 71 -4.98 -0.01 0.70
CA SER A 71 -4.08 1.13 0.49
C SER A 71 -4.54 2.38 1.25
N LEU A 72 -5.85 2.66 1.29
CA LEU A 72 -6.40 3.72 2.14
C LEU A 72 -6.16 3.43 3.62
N ARG A 73 -6.37 2.18 4.05
CA ARG A 73 -6.14 1.78 5.44
C ARG A 73 -4.67 1.91 5.83
N ALA A 74 -3.76 1.52 4.95
CA ALA A 74 -2.33 1.70 5.10
C ALA A 74 -1.94 3.17 5.24
N ALA A 75 -2.55 4.05 4.43
CA ALA A 75 -2.32 5.49 4.52
C ALA A 75 -2.76 6.08 5.86
N GLU A 76 -3.91 5.67 6.40
CA GLU A 76 -4.39 6.07 7.73
C GLU A 76 -3.46 5.58 8.85
N LEU A 77 -3.04 4.31 8.79
CA LEU A 77 -2.11 3.74 9.76
C LEU A 77 -0.75 4.44 9.70
N ALA A 78 -0.27 4.80 8.52
CA ALA A 78 0.98 5.54 8.38
C ALA A 78 0.91 6.93 9.03
N ASP A 79 -0.22 7.64 8.94
CA ASP A 79 -0.40 8.90 9.68
C ASP A 79 -0.35 8.68 11.19
N LEU A 80 -1.01 7.64 11.69
CA LEU A 80 -0.96 7.28 13.12
C LEU A 80 0.47 6.94 13.57
N ALA A 81 1.24 6.25 12.73
CA ALA A 81 2.65 5.97 13.02
C ALA A 81 3.49 7.26 13.11
N LEU A 82 3.22 8.23 12.22
CA LEU A 82 3.88 9.53 12.25
C LEU A 82 3.54 10.31 13.53
N GLU A 83 2.28 10.33 13.94
CA GLU A 83 1.83 10.96 15.19
C GLU A 83 2.48 10.30 16.43
N ALA A 84 2.55 8.97 16.45
CA ALA A 84 3.23 8.22 17.50
C ALA A 84 4.72 8.58 17.56
N ALA A 85 5.41 8.65 16.41
CA ALA A 85 6.80 9.04 16.33
C ALA A 85 7.05 10.49 16.79
N GLN A 86 6.17 11.43 16.41
CA GLN A 86 6.23 12.82 16.87
C GLN A 86 6.04 12.94 18.39
N SER A 87 5.28 12.03 18.98
CA SER A 87 5.06 11.92 20.42
C SER A 87 6.17 11.13 21.16
N GLY A 88 7.23 10.71 20.46
CA GLY A 88 8.34 9.93 21.02
C GLY A 88 8.01 8.44 21.26
N GLN A 89 6.86 7.96 20.80
CA GLN A 89 6.42 6.57 20.95
C GLN A 89 6.94 5.70 19.80
N PHE A 90 8.26 5.57 19.68
CA PHE A 90 8.91 4.92 18.54
C PHE A 90 8.57 3.43 18.41
N GLU A 91 8.39 2.71 19.52
CA GLU A 91 7.95 1.30 19.49
C GLU A 91 6.55 1.15 18.90
N ALA A 92 5.62 2.05 19.25
CA ALA A 92 4.28 2.06 18.70
C ALA A 92 4.30 2.40 17.20
N ALA A 93 5.09 3.40 16.81
CA ALA A 93 5.27 3.76 15.39
C ALA A 93 5.80 2.58 14.56
N ALA A 94 6.85 1.89 15.03
CA ALA A 94 7.42 0.74 14.34
C ALA A 94 6.43 -0.42 14.22
N ARG A 95 5.63 -0.70 15.26
CA ARG A 95 4.58 -1.71 15.22
C ARG A 95 3.49 -1.37 14.20
N ILE A 96 3.06 -0.10 14.14
CA ILE A 96 2.05 0.35 13.18
C ILE A 96 2.58 0.24 11.75
N ILE A 97 3.83 0.66 11.50
CA ILE A 97 4.44 0.52 10.16
C ILE A 97 4.58 -0.94 9.76
N ALA A 98 4.89 -1.86 10.68
CA ALA A 98 4.91 -3.28 10.37
C ALA A 98 3.53 -3.80 9.91
N GLU A 99 2.44 -3.28 10.47
CA GLU A 99 1.07 -3.59 10.02
C GLU A 99 0.79 -3.01 8.62
N VAL A 100 1.27 -1.79 8.34
CA VAL A 100 1.17 -1.17 7.02
C VAL A 100 1.86 -2.02 5.95
N VAL A 101 3.10 -2.46 6.20
CA VAL A 101 3.84 -3.32 5.27
C VAL A 101 3.13 -4.67 5.09
N ALA A 102 2.56 -5.22 6.16
CA ALA A 102 1.79 -6.47 6.06
C ALA A 102 0.51 -6.33 5.21
N LEU A 103 -0.10 -5.13 5.13
CA LEU A 103 -1.21 -4.87 4.22
C LEU A 103 -0.77 -4.86 2.76
N GLU A 104 0.35 -4.22 2.46
CA GLU A 104 0.93 -4.14 1.10
C GLU A 104 1.39 -5.52 0.61
N GLN A 105 2.04 -6.30 1.49
CA GLN A 105 2.54 -7.66 1.23
C GLN A 105 1.48 -8.66 0.76
N LYS A 106 0.20 -8.39 1.00
CA LYS A 106 -0.89 -9.24 0.48
C LYS A 106 -0.97 -9.23 -1.04
N TYR A 107 -0.46 -8.17 -1.68
CA TYR A 107 -0.76 -7.85 -3.07
C TYR A 107 0.48 -7.87 -3.97
N HIS A 108 1.64 -7.39 -3.50
CA HIS A 108 2.88 -7.44 -4.27
C HIS A 108 4.15 -7.37 -3.39
N GLU A 109 5.29 -7.74 -3.98
CA GLU A 109 6.61 -7.73 -3.34
C GLU A 109 7.33 -6.38 -3.43
N ALA A 110 6.88 -5.45 -4.28
CA ALA A 110 7.39 -4.08 -4.23
C ALA A 110 6.83 -3.40 -2.96
N TYR A 111 7.61 -2.61 -2.26
CA TYR A 111 7.18 -2.09 -0.96
C TYR A 111 7.36 -0.59 -0.93
N ALA A 112 6.31 0.15 -1.30
CA ALA A 112 6.22 1.58 -1.08
C ALA A 112 6.57 1.92 0.37
N TYR A 113 6.21 1.04 1.32
CA TYR A 113 6.45 1.25 2.75
C TYR A 113 7.72 0.59 3.33
N GLU A 114 8.56 -0.10 2.55
CA GLU A 114 9.78 -0.74 3.12
C GLU A 114 10.80 0.30 3.58
N GLN A 115 10.96 1.39 2.84
CA GLN A 115 11.82 2.49 3.28
C GLN A 115 11.36 3.07 4.64
N VAL A 116 10.05 3.23 4.82
CA VAL A 116 9.44 3.71 6.07
C VAL A 116 9.69 2.73 7.22
N ARG A 117 9.63 1.42 6.94
CA ARG A 117 9.92 0.35 7.90
C ARG A 117 11.39 0.34 8.34
N GLU A 118 12.33 0.48 7.41
CA GLU A 118 13.75 0.51 7.77
C GLU A 118 14.10 1.78 8.57
N MET A 119 13.48 2.93 8.22
CA MET A 119 13.63 4.16 9.00
C MET A 119 13.12 4.01 10.44
N THR A 120 11.94 3.41 10.63
CA THR A 120 11.37 3.20 11.97
C THR A 120 12.13 2.16 12.79
N LYS A 121 12.70 1.12 12.17
CA LYS A 121 13.59 0.16 12.84
C LYS A 121 14.90 0.80 13.29
N ALA A 122 15.56 1.57 12.43
CA ALA A 122 16.80 2.26 12.77
C ALA A 122 16.63 3.14 14.02
N TRP A 123 15.47 3.80 14.15
CA TRP A 123 15.11 4.59 15.32
C TRP A 123 14.91 3.76 16.59
N LEU A 124 14.37 2.54 16.46
CA LEU A 124 14.14 1.64 17.59
C LEU A 124 15.46 1.07 18.14
N HIS A 125 16.46 0.90 17.27
CA HIS A 125 17.78 0.39 17.64
C HIS A 125 18.82 1.48 17.94
N GLY A 126 18.49 2.76 17.72
CA GLY A 126 19.42 3.87 17.93
C GLY A 126 20.57 3.90 16.92
N GLU A 127 20.44 3.22 15.79
CA GLU A 127 21.47 3.13 14.75
C GLU A 127 21.30 4.27 13.73
N PRO A 128 22.39 4.96 13.32
CA PRO A 128 22.32 5.98 12.29
C PRO A 128 22.00 5.34 10.93
N LEU A 129 21.01 5.90 10.22
CA LEU A 129 20.68 5.52 8.85
C LEU A 129 21.91 5.69 7.95
N SER A 130 22.51 4.58 7.50
CA SER A 130 23.55 4.59 6.47
C SER A 130 22.89 4.75 5.10
N TYR A 131 23.17 5.87 4.44
CA TYR A 131 22.72 6.19 3.09
C TYR A 131 23.53 5.43 2.03
#